data_AF-A0A4Q6BFQ3-F1
#
_entry.id   AF-A0A4Q6BFQ3-F1
#
_cell.length_a   1.000
_cell.length_b   1.000
_cell.length_c   1.000
_cell.angle_alpha   90.00
_cell.angle_beta   90.00
_cell.angle_gamma   90.00
#
_symmetry.space_group_name_H-M   'P 1'
#
loop_
_entity.id
_entity.type
_entity.pdbx_description
1 polymer ?
#
loop_
_entity_poly.entity_id
_entity_poly.type
_entity_poly.pdbx_seq_one_letter_code
_entity_poly.pdbx_strand_id
1 'polypeptide(L)' 'MSLFPDNLNIDELNRKWLPKLDKSLGVRIISCLNDRLLAELDITEAHMQPFGVMHGGVSCVLGESLGSVAG' A
#
# COMPACT_ATOMS: atom_id res chain seq x y z
N MET A 1 -13.95 -11.58 -15.05
CA MET A 1 -14.21 -11.99 -13.65
C MET A 1 -13.68 -10.89 -12.76
N SER A 2 -14.48 -10.36 -11.83
CA SER A 2 -14.02 -9.32 -10.90
C SER A 2 -13.24 -9.99 -9.77
N LEU A 3 -12.02 -9.54 -9.49
CA LEU A 3 -11.23 -9.95 -8.33
C LEU A 3 -11.74 -9.26 -7.06
N PHE A 4 -12.15 -8.00 -7.17
CA PHE A 4 -12.60 -7.19 -6.03
C PHE A 4 -14.13 -6.97 -6.05
N PRO A 5 -14.76 -6.83 -4.88
CA PRO A 5 -16.15 -6.40 -4.77
C PRO A 5 -16.38 -5.01 -5.37
N ASP A 6 -17.56 -4.81 -5.95
CA ASP A 6 -17.98 -3.50 -6.45
C ASP A 6 -18.19 -2.51 -5.29
N ASN A 7 -17.95 -1.22 -5.55
CA ASN A 7 -18.19 -0.10 -4.63
C ASN A 7 -17.40 -0.15 -3.30
N LEU A 8 -16.19 -0.72 -3.30
CA LEU A 8 -15.27 -0.60 -2.16
C LEU A 8 -14.95 0.86 -1.85
N ASN A 9 -15.00 1.22 -0.57
CA ASN A 9 -14.72 2.58 -0.11
C ASN A 9 -13.23 2.73 0.23
N ILE A 10 -12.52 3.61 -0.50
CA ILE A 10 -11.08 3.83 -0.35
C ILE A 10 -10.71 4.40 1.04
N ASP A 11 -11.52 5.29 1.60
CA ASP A 11 -11.30 5.81 2.96
C ASP A 11 -11.40 4.69 3.99
N GLU A 12 -12.35 3.77 3.83
CA GLU A 12 -12.49 2.62 4.70
C GLU A 12 -11.31 1.66 4.58
N LEU A 13 -10.84 1.38 3.35
CA LEU A 13 -9.64 0.57 3.12
C LEU A 13 -8.42 1.18 3.82
N ASN A 14 -8.17 2.47 3.62
CA ASN A 14 -7.07 3.17 4.28
C ASN A 14 -7.22 3.18 5.81
N ARG A 15 -8.43 3.35 6.36
CA ARG A 15 -8.63 3.42 7.81
C ARG A 15 -8.60 2.06 8.49
N LYS A 16 -9.32 1.06 7.98
CA LYS A 16 -9.53 -0.22 8.67
C LYS A 16 -8.56 -1.31 8.25
N TRP A 17 -8.17 -1.36 6.98
CA TRP A 17 -7.49 -2.53 6.40
C TRP A 17 -6.00 -2.31 6.19
N LEU A 18 -5.59 -1.07 5.89
CA LEU A 18 -4.17 -0.76 5.73
C LEU A 18 -3.42 -0.93 7.06
N PRO A 19 -2.32 -1.72 7.11
CA PRO A 19 -1.59 -1.97 8.34
C PRO A 19 -0.99 -0.70 8.96
N LYS A 20 -0.74 -0.76 10.27
CA LYS A 20 -0.17 0.39 11.01
C LYS A 20 1.24 0.77 10.54
N LEU A 21 2.03 -0.22 10.11
CA LEU A 21 3.36 0.01 9.57
C LEU A 21 3.28 0.85 8.28
N ASP A 22 2.46 0.45 7.33
CA ASP A 22 2.22 1.16 6.07
C ASP A 22 1.78 2.60 6.30
N LYS A 23 0.86 2.81 7.24
CA LYS A 23 0.43 4.16 7.66
C LYS A 23 1.60 4.98 8.20
N SER A 24 2.51 4.38 8.96
CA SER A 24 3.69 5.08 9.49
C SER A 24 4.73 5.41 8.41
N LEU A 25 4.79 4.63 7.34
CA LEU A 25 5.59 4.94 6.15
C LEU A 25 4.92 6.01 5.27
N GLY A 26 3.61 6.22 5.44
CA GLY A 26 2.84 7.20 4.65
C GLY A 26 2.20 6.61 3.39
N VAL A 27 2.06 5.28 3.33
CA VAL A 27 1.37 4.57 2.25
C VAL A 27 -0.10 4.97 2.21
N ARG A 28 -0.65 5.14 1.00
CA ARG A 28 -2.07 5.44 0.78
C ARG A 28 -2.62 4.58 -0.34
N ILE A 29 -3.73 3.89 -0.10
CA ILE A 29 -4.52 3.27 -1.18
C ILE A 29 -5.22 4.40 -1.93
N ILE A 30 -5.04 4.44 -3.25
CA ILE A 30 -5.58 5.51 -4.11
C ILE A 30 -6.71 5.03 -5.02
N SER A 31 -6.77 3.72 -5.29
CA SER A 31 -7.83 3.14 -6.12
C SER A 31 -7.95 1.65 -5.90
N CYS A 32 -9.17 1.13 -6.00
CA CYS A 32 -9.49 -0.28 -6.07
C CYS A 32 -10.44 -0.45 -7.25
N LEU A 33 -9.96 -1.09 -8.31
CA LEU A 33 -10.75 -1.43 -9.48
C LEU A 33 -11.08 -2.92 -9.44
N ASN A 34 -11.92 -3.37 -10.36
CA ASN A 34 -12.38 -4.76 -10.43
C ASN A 34 -11.23 -5.79 -10.51
N ASP A 35 -10.07 -5.42 -11.04
CA ASP A 35 -8.92 -6.32 -11.28
C ASP A 35 -7.61 -5.89 -10.61
N ARG A 36 -7.58 -4.77 -9.88
CA ARG A 36 -6.34 -4.24 -9.29
C ARG A 36 -6.58 -3.34 -8.09
N LEU A 37 -5.65 -3.42 -7.13
CA LEU A 37 -5.51 -2.50 -6.01
C LEU A 37 -4.27 -1.62 -6.22
N LEU A 38 -4.43 -0.31 -6.09
CA LEU A 38 -3.36 0.67 -6.29
C LEU A 38 -3.10 1.44 -4.99
N ALA A 39 -1.83 1.55 -4.63
CA ALA A 39 -1.38 2.41 -3.53
C ALA A 39 -0.13 3.19 -3.92
N GLU A 40 0.11 4.29 -3.22
CA GLU A 40 1.24 5.18 -3.40
C GLU A 40 2.01 5.38 -2.09
N LEU A 41 3.29 5.70 -2.23
CA LEU A 41 4.19 6.07 -1.13
C LEU A 41 5.16 7.14 -1.65
N ASP A 42 5.19 8.28 -0.98
CA ASP A 42 6.19 9.32 -1.25
C ASP A 42 7.53 8.93 -0.62
N ILE A 43 8.60 8.84 -1.41
CA ILE A 43 9.92 8.46 -0.91
C ILE A 43 10.58 9.66 -0.22
N THR A 44 11.03 9.45 1.01
CA THR A 44 11.72 10.45 1.84
C THR A 44 13.01 9.85 2.38
N GLU A 45 13.84 10.66 3.06
CA GLU A 45 15.07 10.20 3.72
C GLU A 45 14.84 9.01 4.67
N ALA A 46 13.67 8.93 5.32
CA ALA A 46 13.32 7.82 6.21
C ALA A 46 13.16 6.48 5.47
N HIS A 47 12.98 6.50 4.15
CA HIS A 47 12.81 5.33 3.29
C HIS A 47 14.11 4.90 2.61
N MET A 48 15.21 5.63 2.84
CA MET A 48 16.49 5.41 2.16
C MET A 48 17.32 4.36 2.89
N GLN A 49 18.04 3.57 2.10
CA GLN A 49 19.13 2.74 2.60
C GLN A 49 20.47 3.51 2.52
N PRO A 50 21.54 3.04 3.18
CA PRO A 50 22.80 3.78 3.31
C PRO A 50 23.47 4.23 2.00
N PHE A 51 23.12 3.61 0.87
CA PHE A 51 23.66 3.96 -0.45
C PHE A 51 22.82 4.97 -1.24
N GLY A 52 21.87 5.67 -0.60
CA GLY A 52 21.15 6.78 -1.23
C GLY A 52 20.06 6.36 -2.23
N VAL A 53 19.52 5.16 -2.08
CA VAL A 53 18.34 4.67 -2.82
C VAL A 53 17.30 4.17 -1.83
N MET A 54 16.06 3.97 -2.28
CA MET A 54 15.02 3.39 -1.44
C MET A 54 15.45 2.02 -0.89
N HIS A 55 15.21 1.79 0.40
CA HIS A 55 15.49 0.53 1.06
C HIS A 55 14.59 -0.58 0.51
N GLY A 56 15.18 -1.70 0.06
CA GLY A 56 14.42 -2.79 -0.57
C GLY A 56 13.34 -3.41 0.33
N GLY A 57 13.54 -3.36 1.65
CA GLY A 57 12.51 -3.75 2.62
C GLY A 57 11.22 -2.92 2.54
N VAL A 58 11.28 -1.66 2.08
CA VAL A 58 10.08 -0.84 1.82
C VAL A 58 9.25 -1.47 0.70
N SER A 59 9.89 -1.94 -0.38
CA SER A 59 9.20 -2.70 -1.43
C SER A 59 8.56 -3.97 -0.90
N CYS A 60 9.27 -4.71 -0.04
CA CYS A 60 8.73 -5.93 0.56
C CYS A 60 7.50 -5.65 1.44
N VAL A 61 7.55 -4.60 2.26
CA VAL A 61 6.41 -4.15 3.08
C VAL A 61 5.23 -3.81 2.18
N LEU A 62 5.43 -3.00 1.13
CA LEU A 62 4.37 -2.65 0.19
C LEU A 62 3.75 -3.89 -0.48
N GLY A 63 4.58 -4.82 -0.94
CA GLY A 63 4.11 -6.05 -1.59
C GLY A 63 3.27 -6.92 -0.66
N GLU A 64 3.77 -7.18 0.55
CA GLU A 64 3.08 -8.00 1.55
C GLU A 64 1.77 -7.35 2.01
N SER A 65 1.80 -6.05 2.30
CA SER A 65 0.63 -5.32 2.79
C SER A 65 -0.46 -5.21 1.74
N LEU A 66 -0.13 -4.91 0.48
CA LEU A 66 -1.13 -4.85 -0.59
C LEU A 66 -1.67 -6.22 -0.95
N GLY A 67 -0.83 -7.27 -0.93
CA GLY A 67 -1.28 -8.65 -1.09
C GLY A 67 -2.29 -9.05 0.01
N SER A 68 -1.96 -8.73 1.27
CA SER A 68 -2.84 -9.02 2.41
C SER A 68 -4.16 -8.25 2.39
N VAL A 69 -4.14 -6.97 1.94
CA VAL A 69 -5.37 -6.20 1.75
C VAL A 69 -6.19 -6.75 0.58
N ALA A 70 -5.54 -7.30 -0.45
CA ALA A 70 -6.22 -7.84 -1.61
C ALA A 70 -6.96 -9.15 -1.31
N GLY A 71 -6.48 -9.95 -0.35
CA GLY A 71 -7.09 -11.21 0.07
C GLY A 71 -6.45 -12.42 -0.59
#